data_AF-A0A3B9C0V9-F1
#
_entry.id   AF-A0A3B9C0V9-F1
#
_cell.length_a   1.000
_cell.length_b   1.000
_cell.length_c   1.000
_cell.angle_alpha   90.00
_cell.angle_beta   90.00
_cell.angle_gamma   90.00
#
_symmetry.space_group_name_H-M   'P 1'
#
loop_
_entity.id
_entity.type
_entity.pdbx_description
1 polymer ?
#
loop_
_entity_poly.entity_id
_entity_poly.type
_entity_poly.pdbx_seq_one_letter_code
_entity_poly.pdbx_strand_id
1 'polypeptide(L)'
;MIKLIEPQSKRIPNHPYYFATIHRPYNTDDHTRMENILEVLNSLDKPVVFSIHPRTLQRIHSFGMKESTFANIQFIPPQSYTESVSYQKYADCVITDSGGIQKEAYILKRPCITLRSETEWTETLRNGWNTLVFDHLKDIQTVIAQSPGSYHENLYGDGHAAEQITTLIQQHL
;
A
#
# COMPACT_ATOMS: atom_id res chain seq x y z
N MET A 1 9.57 -0.92 21.93
CA MET A 1 9.69 -0.26 20.61
C MET A 1 10.14 -1.31 19.61
N ILE A 2 9.29 -1.69 18.65
CA ILE A 2 9.64 -2.68 17.62
C ILE A 2 10.88 -2.16 16.87
N LYS A 3 11.99 -2.90 16.93
CA LYS A 3 13.18 -2.62 16.12
C LYS A 3 12.87 -3.00 14.67
N LEU A 4 12.32 -2.05 13.93
CA LEU A 4 12.16 -2.19 12.48
C LEU A 4 13.54 -2.40 11.86
N ILE A 5 13.70 -3.51 11.14
CA ILE A 5 14.93 -3.81 10.38
C ILE A 5 15.23 -2.60 9.47
N GLU A 6 16.47 -2.11 9.50
CA GLU A 6 16.86 -1.06 8.57
C GLU A 6 16.85 -1.61 7.13
N PRO A 7 16.08 -1.01 6.22
CA PRO A 7 15.97 -1.55 4.88
C PRO A 7 17.25 -1.28 4.08
N GLN A 8 17.92 -2.34 3.63
CA GLN A 8 19.14 -2.31 2.80
C GLN A 8 18.85 -2.28 1.29
N SER A 9 17.71 -1.75 0.84
CA SER A 9 17.39 -1.77 -0.60
C SER A 9 18.12 -0.66 -1.35
N LYS A 10 19.02 -1.04 -2.26
CA LYS A 10 19.71 -0.12 -3.20
C LYS A 10 18.78 0.48 -4.27
N ARG A 11 17.48 0.18 -4.24
CA ARG A 11 16.50 0.51 -5.29
C ARG A 11 15.42 1.51 -4.87
N ILE A 12 15.49 2.05 -3.66
CA ILE A 12 14.52 3.06 -3.21
C ILE A 12 14.80 4.38 -3.94
N PRO A 13 13.78 5.06 -4.50
CA PRO A 13 13.96 6.37 -5.08
C PRO A 13 14.51 7.38 -4.07
N ASN A 14 15.42 8.24 -4.51
CA ASN A 14 15.99 9.33 -3.70
C ASN A 14 15.15 10.62 -3.76
N HIS A 15 13.89 10.52 -4.19
CA HIS A 15 12.94 11.63 -4.29
C HIS A 15 11.61 11.22 -3.62
N PRO A 16 10.75 12.16 -3.24
CA PRO A 16 9.40 11.85 -2.75
C PRO A 16 8.59 11.01 -3.76
N TYR A 17 7.84 10.02 -3.28
CA TYR A 17 7.00 9.15 -4.11
C TYR A 17 5.83 8.55 -3.34
N TYR A 18 4.83 8.05 -4.07
CA TYR A 18 3.79 7.17 -3.56
C TYR A 18 4.08 5.73 -3.92
N PHE A 19 3.83 4.79 -3.01
CA PHE A 19 4.00 3.36 -3.28
C PHE A 19 2.66 2.69 -3.51
N ALA A 20 2.51 1.98 -4.63
CA ALA A 20 1.26 1.32 -5.00
C ALA A 20 1.38 -0.20 -5.12
N THR A 21 0.36 -0.92 -4.62
CA THR A 21 0.16 -2.35 -4.85
C THR A 21 -1.32 -2.67 -5.07
N ILE A 22 -1.69 -3.19 -6.25
CA ILE A 22 -3.09 -3.39 -6.65
C ILE A 22 -3.22 -4.75 -7.36
N HIS A 23 -4.05 -5.63 -6.81
CA HIS A 23 -4.12 -7.03 -7.25
C HIS A 23 -5.49 -7.70 -7.03
N ARG A 24 -6.46 -7.00 -6.43
CA ARG A 24 -7.80 -7.54 -6.22
C ARG A 24 -8.54 -7.62 -7.57
N PRO A 25 -9.19 -8.76 -7.88
CA PRO A 25 -9.89 -8.94 -9.15
C PRO A 25 -10.85 -7.81 -9.51
N TYR A 26 -11.64 -7.30 -8.56
CA TYR A 26 -12.58 -6.21 -8.82
C TYR A 26 -11.91 -4.87 -9.19
N ASN A 27 -10.62 -4.69 -8.92
CA ASN A 27 -9.83 -3.54 -9.40
C ASN A 27 -9.12 -3.86 -10.72
N THR A 28 -8.64 -5.09 -10.91
CA THR A 28 -7.70 -5.43 -11.99
C THR A 28 -8.31 -6.17 -13.18
N ASP A 29 -9.44 -6.85 -13.02
CA ASP A 29 -10.09 -7.63 -14.08
C ASP A 29 -11.17 -6.83 -14.84
N ASP A 30 -11.54 -5.64 -14.35
CA ASP A 30 -12.44 -4.72 -15.04
C ASP A 30 -11.64 -3.62 -15.75
N HIS A 31 -11.88 -3.45 -17.05
CA HIS A 31 -11.13 -2.51 -17.89
C HIS A 31 -11.32 -1.07 -17.42
N THR A 32 -12.57 -0.61 -17.31
CA THR A 32 -12.89 0.77 -16.93
C THR A 32 -12.35 1.11 -15.55
N ARG A 33 -12.45 0.18 -14.60
CA ARG A 33 -11.92 0.35 -13.25
C ARG A 33 -10.40 0.48 -13.25
N MET A 34 -9.69 -0.44 -13.93
CA MET A 34 -8.24 -0.42 -13.97
C MET A 34 -7.72 0.82 -14.70
N GLU A 35 -8.34 1.22 -15.80
CA GLU A 35 -8.03 2.45 -16.54
C GLU A 35 -8.17 3.69 -15.64
N ASN A 36 -9.33 3.85 -14.98
CA ASN A 36 -9.55 4.96 -14.05
C ASN A 36 -8.52 5.00 -12.91
N ILE A 37 -8.13 3.83 -12.37
CA ILE A 37 -7.08 3.75 -11.35
C ILE A 37 -5.76 4.27 -11.92
N LEU A 38 -5.33 3.79 -13.09
CA LEU A 38 -4.06 4.19 -13.69
C LEU A 38 -4.07 5.67 -14.08
N GLU A 39 -5.17 6.20 -14.62
CA GLU A 39 -5.32 7.62 -14.92
C GLU A 39 -5.17 8.49 -13.68
N VAL A 40 -5.84 8.12 -12.58
CA VAL A 40 -5.76 8.85 -11.32
C VAL A 40 -4.34 8.79 -10.76
N LEU A 41 -3.72 7.61 -10.67
CA LEU A 41 -2.33 7.47 -10.22
C LEU A 41 -1.38 8.29 -11.09
N ASN A 42 -1.62 8.32 -12.40
CA ASN A 42 -0.82 9.10 -13.34
C ASN A 42 -1.00 10.62 -13.17
N SER A 43 -2.12 11.06 -12.61
CA SER A 43 -2.44 12.48 -12.38
C SER A 43 -1.95 13.03 -11.03
N LEU A 44 -1.43 12.18 -10.14
CA LEU A 44 -0.98 12.60 -8.81
C LEU A 44 0.23 13.54 -8.87
N ASP A 45 0.37 14.36 -7.82
CA ASP A 45 1.43 15.38 -7.71
C ASP A 45 2.86 14.82 -7.53
N LYS A 46 2.99 13.53 -7.22
CA LYS A 46 4.28 12.83 -7.08
C LYS A 46 4.29 11.55 -7.91
N PRO A 47 5.48 11.07 -8.31
CA PRO A 47 5.62 9.79 -8.98
C PRO A 47 5.06 8.64 -8.16
N VAL A 48 4.41 7.70 -8.84
CA VAL A 48 3.88 6.48 -8.24
C VAL A 48 4.79 5.31 -8.59
N VAL A 49 5.43 4.72 -7.59
CA VAL A 49 6.13 3.44 -7.74
C VAL A 49 5.12 2.31 -7.56
N PHE A 50 4.73 1.69 -8.66
CA PHE A 50 3.73 0.63 -8.67
C PHE A 50 4.42 -0.75 -8.79
N SER A 51 4.49 -1.48 -7.69
CA SER A 51 4.89 -2.89 -7.71
C SER A 51 3.74 -3.74 -8.22
N ILE A 52 3.83 -4.14 -9.48
CA ILE A 52 2.73 -4.75 -10.21
C ILE A 52 2.91 -6.27 -10.34
N HIS A 53 1.86 -7.03 -10.01
CA HIS A 53 1.86 -8.47 -10.20
C HIS A 53 1.79 -8.82 -11.71
N PRO A 54 2.50 -9.87 -12.20
CA PRO A 54 2.47 -10.25 -13.61
C PRO A 54 1.07 -10.43 -14.20
N ARG A 55 0.15 -10.98 -13.40
CA ARG A 55 -1.28 -11.09 -13.76
C ARG A 55 -1.92 -9.72 -14.05
N THR A 56 -1.72 -8.73 -13.19
CA THR A 56 -2.27 -7.38 -13.37
C THR A 56 -1.65 -6.73 -14.60
N LEU A 57 -0.35 -6.89 -14.82
CA LEU A 57 0.33 -6.39 -16.01
C LEU A 57 -0.24 -6.99 -17.30
N GLN A 58 -0.45 -8.31 -17.32
CA GLN A 58 -1.11 -9.00 -18.43
C GLN A 58 -2.53 -8.48 -18.68
N ARG A 59 -3.29 -8.16 -17.61
CA ARG A 59 -4.62 -7.55 -17.75
C ARG A 59 -4.55 -6.19 -18.44
N ILE A 60 -3.64 -5.31 -17.99
CA ILE A 60 -3.40 -4.00 -18.60
C ILE A 60 -3.13 -4.16 -20.11
N HIS A 61 -2.23 -5.08 -20.49
CA HIS A 61 -1.93 -5.35 -21.90
C HIS A 61 -3.12 -5.91 -22.67
N SER A 62 -3.91 -6.80 -22.06
CA SER A 62 -5.10 -7.39 -22.69
C SER A 62 -6.20 -6.36 -22.95
N PHE A 63 -6.23 -5.27 -22.18
CA PHE A 63 -7.11 -4.13 -22.41
C PHE A 63 -6.59 -3.15 -23.47
N GLY A 64 -5.41 -3.40 -24.04
CA GLY A 64 -4.80 -2.51 -25.03
C GLY A 64 -4.12 -1.28 -24.43
N MET A 65 -4.04 -1.19 -23.10
CA MET A 65 -3.32 -0.14 -22.40
C MET A 65 -1.81 -0.43 -22.42
N LYS A 66 -1.02 0.64 -22.53
CA LYS A 66 0.45 0.58 -22.51
C LYS A 66 0.97 1.33 -21.30
N GLU A 67 1.94 0.76 -20.60
CA GLU A 67 2.60 1.37 -19.44
C GLU A 67 3.19 2.74 -19.79
N SER A 68 3.73 2.89 -21.01
CA SER A 68 4.30 4.14 -21.50
C SER A 68 3.30 5.29 -21.62
N THR A 69 1.99 5.02 -21.56
CA THR A 69 0.94 6.05 -21.51
C THR A 69 0.91 6.75 -20.14
N PHE A 70 1.36 6.07 -19.09
CA PHE A 70 1.27 6.54 -17.71
C PHE A 70 2.64 7.01 -17.21
N ALA A 71 3.10 8.15 -17.74
CA ALA A 71 4.45 8.67 -17.52
C ALA A 71 4.80 8.97 -16.04
N ASN A 72 3.81 9.21 -15.18
CA ASN A 72 4.02 9.44 -13.75
C ASN A 72 4.06 8.13 -12.93
N ILE A 73 3.82 6.98 -13.57
CA ILE A 73 3.84 5.67 -12.93
C ILE A 73 5.14 4.93 -13.31
N GLN A 74 5.95 4.65 -12.30
CA GLN A 74 7.07 3.72 -12.42
C GLN A 74 6.58 2.31 -12.09
N PHE A 75 6.30 1.52 -13.13
CA PHE A 75 5.99 0.11 -12.99
C PHE A 75 7.26 -0.69 -12.66
N ILE A 76 7.25 -1.42 -11.54
CA ILE A 76 8.34 -2.30 -11.12
C ILE A 76 7.83 -3.73 -10.92
N PRO A 77 8.69 -4.76 -11.11
CA PRO A 77 8.28 -6.14 -10.84
C PRO A 77 7.87 -6.33 -9.36
N PRO A 78 7.26 -7.47 -9.00
CA PRO A 78 7.03 -7.82 -7.60
C PRO A 78 8.33 -7.77 -6.80
N GLN A 79 8.28 -7.15 -5.63
CA GLN A 79 9.43 -7.00 -4.74
C GLN A 79 9.44 -8.12 -3.69
N SER A 80 10.63 -8.45 -3.17
CA SER A 80 10.71 -9.26 -1.96
C SER A 80 10.02 -8.56 -0.78
N TYR A 81 9.67 -9.30 0.27
CA TYR A 81 9.00 -8.72 1.44
C TYR A 81 9.81 -7.56 2.06
N THR A 82 11.12 -7.74 2.24
CA THR A 82 11.99 -6.72 2.81
C THR A 82 12.10 -5.47 1.92
N GLU A 83 12.17 -5.66 0.60
CA GLU A 83 12.13 -4.54 -0.35
C GLU A 83 10.78 -3.82 -0.32
N SER A 84 9.65 -4.53 -0.31
CA SER A 84 8.32 -3.93 -0.19
C SER A 84 8.18 -3.08 1.08
N VAL A 85 8.60 -3.61 2.23
CA VAL A 85 8.64 -2.85 3.49
C VAL A 85 9.52 -1.62 3.37
N SER A 86 10.64 -1.71 2.63
CA SER A 86 11.51 -0.57 2.34
C SER A 86 10.76 0.52 1.56
N TYR A 87 10.09 0.14 0.47
CA TYR A 87 9.33 1.07 -0.36
C TYR A 87 8.20 1.73 0.43
N GLN A 88 7.49 0.97 1.25
CA GLN A 88 6.45 1.51 2.13
C GLN A 88 7.04 2.52 3.12
N LYS A 89 8.12 2.16 3.82
CA LYS A 89 8.72 2.98 4.89
C LYS A 89 9.16 4.37 4.42
N TYR A 90 9.58 4.51 3.17
CA TYR A 90 10.07 5.78 2.62
C TYR A 90 9.09 6.47 1.67
N ALA A 91 7.92 5.87 1.40
CA ALA A 91 6.87 6.53 0.66
C ALA A 91 6.24 7.66 1.48
N ASP A 92 5.72 8.68 0.80
CA ASP A 92 4.90 9.70 1.43
C ASP A 92 3.49 9.19 1.71
N CYS A 93 3.00 8.25 0.90
CA CYS A 93 1.73 7.55 1.09
C CYS A 93 1.78 6.17 0.42
N VAL A 94 1.06 5.20 1.00
CA VAL A 94 0.87 3.85 0.44
C VAL A 94 -0.54 3.73 -0.13
N ILE A 95 -0.67 3.40 -1.41
CA ILE A 95 -1.95 3.18 -2.10
C ILE A 95 -2.11 1.68 -2.37
N THR A 96 -3.11 1.02 -1.79
CA THR A 96 -3.18 -0.45 -1.85
C THR A 96 -4.59 -1.02 -1.85
N ASP A 97 -4.76 -2.25 -2.31
CA ASP A 97 -5.95 -3.08 -2.05
C ASP A 97 -5.63 -4.35 -1.24
N SER A 98 -4.40 -4.44 -0.72
CA SER A 98 -3.90 -5.53 0.13
C SER A 98 -4.39 -5.40 1.56
N GLY A 99 -4.80 -6.52 2.15
CA GLY A 99 -5.13 -6.57 3.58
C GLY A 99 -3.90 -6.40 4.46
N GLY A 100 -2.78 -7.05 4.13
CA GLY A 100 -1.56 -7.00 4.96
C GLY A 100 -0.90 -5.62 4.95
N ILE A 101 -0.79 -5.02 3.75
CA ILE A 101 -0.08 -3.74 3.57
C ILE A 101 -0.77 -2.59 4.30
N GLN A 102 -2.09 -2.64 4.49
CA GLN A 102 -2.80 -1.65 5.32
C GLN A 102 -2.26 -1.59 6.75
N LYS A 103 -2.02 -2.76 7.37
CA LYS A 103 -1.43 -2.82 8.71
C LYS A 103 0.04 -2.42 8.70
N GLU A 104 0.78 -2.87 7.70
CA GLU A 104 2.21 -2.55 7.55
C GLU A 104 2.43 -1.05 7.43
N ALA A 105 1.64 -0.35 6.60
CA ALA A 105 1.68 1.10 6.45
C ALA A 105 1.44 1.81 7.79
N TYR A 106 0.45 1.38 8.57
CA TYR A 106 0.20 1.91 9.92
C TYR A 106 1.40 1.69 10.85
N ILE A 107 1.96 0.47 10.89
CA ILE A 107 3.15 0.15 11.72
C ILE A 107 4.36 1.00 11.31
N LEU A 108 4.53 1.24 10.01
CA LEU A 108 5.60 2.05 9.44
C LEU A 108 5.35 3.56 9.54
N LYS A 109 4.24 3.98 10.16
CA LYS A 109 3.81 5.38 10.32
C LYS A 109 3.68 6.08 8.97
N ARG A 110 3.03 5.43 8.01
CA ARG A 110 2.78 5.93 6.66
C ARG A 110 1.27 6.04 6.43
N PRO A 111 0.77 7.18 5.92
CA PRO A 111 -0.64 7.29 5.56
C PRO A 111 -0.96 6.32 4.42
N CYS A 112 -2.14 5.74 4.47
CA CYS A 112 -2.59 4.72 3.54
C CYS A 112 -3.89 5.12 2.85
N ILE A 113 -4.00 4.80 1.56
CA ILE A 113 -5.26 4.83 0.83
C ILE A 113 -5.56 3.42 0.40
N THR A 114 -6.71 2.92 0.87
CA THR A 114 -7.17 1.58 0.57
C THR A 114 -8.20 1.63 -0.56
N LEU A 115 -7.88 1.05 -1.72
CA LEU A 115 -8.75 0.99 -2.89
C LEU A 115 -9.82 -0.10 -2.78
N ARG A 116 -10.58 -0.06 -1.68
CA ARG A 116 -11.63 -1.01 -1.30
C ARG A 116 -12.82 -0.24 -0.70
N SER A 117 -14.01 -0.83 -0.77
CA SER A 117 -15.21 -0.31 -0.10
C SER A 117 -15.23 -0.61 1.40
N GLU A 118 -14.45 -1.60 1.84
CA GLU A 118 -14.40 -2.07 3.22
C GLU A 118 -12.99 -2.57 3.61
N THR A 119 -12.74 -2.65 4.91
CA THR A 119 -11.50 -3.20 5.47
C THR A 119 -11.75 -3.95 6.76
N GLU A 120 -10.96 -5.00 6.98
CA GLU A 120 -10.89 -5.75 8.22
C GLU A 120 -10.15 -4.96 9.33
N TRP A 121 -9.39 -3.91 8.96
CA TRP A 121 -8.54 -3.13 9.86
C TRP A 121 -9.14 -1.75 10.16
N THR A 122 -10.37 -1.75 10.69
CA THR A 122 -11.14 -0.52 10.96
C THR A 122 -10.41 0.47 11.87
N GLU A 123 -9.49 0.00 12.71
CA GLU A 123 -8.70 0.83 13.60
C GLU A 123 -7.74 1.75 12.83
N THR A 124 -7.27 1.33 11.65
CA THR A 124 -6.42 2.16 10.79
C THR A 124 -7.15 3.36 10.21
N LEU A 125 -8.48 3.31 10.12
CA LEU A 125 -9.30 4.44 9.63
C LEU A 125 -9.36 5.59 10.64
N ARG A 126 -9.14 5.28 11.93
CA ARG A 126 -9.16 6.30 12.99
C ARG A 126 -8.03 7.29 12.78
N ASN A 127 -8.33 8.57 12.97
CA ASN A 127 -7.37 9.67 12.80
C ASN A 127 -6.75 9.75 11.39
N GLY A 128 -7.36 9.15 10.36
CA GLY A 128 -6.92 9.31 8.97
C GLY A 128 -5.62 8.59 8.60
N TRP A 129 -5.18 7.59 9.38
CA TRP A 129 -4.00 6.79 9.00
C TRP A 129 -4.23 5.91 7.78
N ASN A 130 -5.48 5.55 7.53
CA ASN A 130 -5.95 4.88 6.34
C ASN A 130 -7.28 5.49 5.90
N THR A 131 -7.52 5.59 4.60
CA THR A 131 -8.80 6.04 4.05
C THR A 131 -9.26 5.08 2.96
N LEU A 132 -10.52 4.67 3.02
CA LEU A 132 -11.14 3.84 1.99
C LEU A 132 -11.57 4.72 0.82
N VAL A 133 -11.09 4.40 -0.38
CA VAL A 133 -11.48 5.07 -1.62
C VAL A 133 -11.83 4.02 -2.66
N PHE A 134 -13.12 3.76 -2.84
CA PHE A 134 -13.60 2.84 -3.87
C PHE A 134 -14.16 3.61 -5.07
N ASP A 135 -15.31 4.27 -4.92
CA ASP A 135 -16.02 4.88 -6.04
C ASP A 135 -15.40 6.21 -6.49
N HIS A 136 -14.96 7.04 -5.53
CA HIS A 136 -14.48 8.40 -5.80
C HIS A 136 -12.95 8.47 -5.92
N LEU A 137 -12.37 7.72 -6.88
CA LEU A 137 -10.91 7.69 -7.07
C LEU A 137 -10.28 9.07 -7.26
N LYS A 138 -11.01 10.03 -7.84
CA LYS A 138 -10.51 11.39 -8.07
C LYS A 138 -10.17 12.14 -6.78
N ASP A 139 -10.70 11.70 -5.64
CA ASP A 139 -10.45 12.31 -4.34
C ASP A 139 -9.10 11.88 -3.73
N ILE A 140 -8.39 10.91 -4.33
CA ILE A 140 -7.12 10.38 -3.82
C ILE A 140 -6.13 11.52 -3.51
N GLN A 141 -5.94 12.48 -4.41
CA GLN A 141 -5.03 13.61 -4.17
C GLN A 141 -5.43 14.44 -2.96
N THR A 142 -6.72 14.71 -2.80
CA THR A 142 -7.27 15.47 -1.68
C THR A 142 -7.11 14.71 -0.36
N VAL A 143 -7.29 13.39 -0.39
CA VAL A 143 -7.10 12.52 0.77
C VAL A 143 -5.62 12.46 1.18
N ILE A 144 -4.70 12.31 0.21
CA ILE A 144 -3.25 12.31 0.48
C ILE A 144 -2.81 13.62 1.14
N ALA A 145 -3.40 14.76 0.75
CA ALA A 145 -3.05 16.05 1.31
C ALA A 145 -3.45 16.21 2.80
N GLN A 146 -4.30 15.33 3.32
CA GLN A 146 -4.67 15.33 4.73
C GLN A 146 -3.57 14.67 5.55
N SER A 147 -3.04 15.40 6.53
CA SER A 147 -2.10 14.82 7.48
C SER A 147 -2.86 13.92 8.46
N PRO A 148 -2.38 12.68 8.74
CA PRO A 148 -2.98 11.86 9.76
C PRO A 148 -2.83 12.53 11.14
N GLY A 149 -3.82 12.30 12.00
CA GLY A 149 -3.84 12.78 13.37
C GLY A 149 -2.95 11.95 14.30
N SER A 150 -3.36 11.84 15.57
CA SER A 150 -2.57 11.13 16.59
C SER A 150 -2.31 9.66 16.23
N TYR A 151 -1.05 9.24 16.37
CA TYR A 151 -0.62 7.85 16.25
C TYR A 151 -0.85 7.08 17.56
N HIS A 152 -1.42 5.88 17.49
CA HIS A 152 -1.50 4.98 18.64
C HIS A 152 -0.38 3.94 18.59
N GLU A 153 0.58 4.06 19.51
CA GLU A 153 1.68 3.09 19.62
C GLU A 153 1.16 1.70 20.00
N ASN A 154 1.81 0.65 19.48
CA ASN A 154 1.52 -0.75 19.78
C ASN A 154 0.05 -1.19 19.50
N LEU A 155 -0.65 -0.52 18.57
CA LEU A 155 -2.01 -0.89 18.17
C LEU A 155 -2.13 -2.38 17.78
N TYR A 156 -1.06 -2.94 17.20
CA TYR A 156 -0.97 -4.34 16.77
C TYR A 156 0.03 -5.17 17.58
N GLY A 157 0.28 -4.76 18.83
CA GLY A 157 1.22 -5.42 19.74
C GLY A 157 2.63 -4.82 19.69
N ASP A 158 3.53 -5.48 20.41
CA ASP A 158 4.86 -4.98 20.77
C ASP A 158 6.01 -5.72 20.04
N GLY A 159 5.68 -6.68 19.18
CA GLY A 159 6.62 -7.49 18.41
C GLY A 159 6.95 -8.86 19.01
N HIS A 160 6.38 -9.24 20.16
CA HIS A 160 6.68 -10.53 20.83
C HIS A 160 5.61 -11.60 20.59
N ALA A 161 4.76 -11.44 19.57
CA ALA A 161 3.66 -12.37 19.29
C ALA A 161 4.12 -13.83 19.15
N ALA A 162 5.28 -14.06 18.51
CA ALA A 162 5.84 -15.40 18.34
C ALA A 162 6.17 -16.06 19.70
N GLU A 163 6.84 -15.33 20.59
CA GLU A 163 7.22 -15.80 21.93
C GLU A 163 5.98 -16.06 22.82
N GLN A 164 4.99 -15.19 22.73
CA GLN A 164 3.73 -15.33 23.46
C GLN A 164 2.96 -16.57 23.00
N ILE A 165 2.84 -16.77 21.68
CA ILE A 165 2.14 -17.92 21.11
C ILE A 165 2.85 -19.23 21.49
N THR A 166 4.18 -19.30 21.36
CA THR A 166 4.93 -20.52 21.72
C THR A 166 4.81 -20.84 23.21
N THR A 167 4.87 -19.82 24.08
CA THR A 167 4.68 -19.99 25.53
C THR A 167 3.28 -20.53 25.85
N LEU A 168 2.23 -19.99 25.22
CA LEU A 168 0.85 -20.45 25.43
C LEU A 168 0.64 -21.90 24.98
N ILE A 169 1.22 -22.28 23.84
CA ILE A 169 1.16 -23.67 23.35
C ILE A 169 1.85 -24.60 24.34
N GLN A 170 3.04 -24.24 24.85
CA GLN A 170 3.78 -25.05 25.81
C GLN A 170 3.03 -25.26 27.14
N GLN A 171 2.18 -24.32 27.56
CA GLN A 171 1.36 -24.45 28.77
C GLN A 171 0.20 -25.44 28.63
N HIS A 172 -0.14 -25.85 27.40
CA HIS A 172 -1.26 -26.75 27.09
C HIS A 172 -0.79 -28.06 26.43
N LEU A 173 0.52 -28.32 26.43
CA LEU A 173 1.14 -29.62 26.12
C LEU A 173 1.39 -30.39 27.41
#